data_AF-A0A2R6E117-F1
#
_entry.id   AF-A0A2R6E117-F1
#
_cell.length_a   1.000
_cell.length_b   1.000
_cell.length_c   1.000
_cell.angle_alpha   90.00
_cell.angle_beta   90.00
_cell.angle_gamma   90.00
#
_symmetry.space_group_name_H-M   'P 1'
#
loop_
_entity.id
_entity.type
_entity.pdbx_description
1 polymer ?
#
loop_
_entity_poly.entity_id
_entity_poly.type
_entity_poly.pdbx_seq_one_letter_code
_entity_poly.pdbx_strand_id
1 'polypeptide(L)' 'GTGVTPCSVGDLPTSVAAFPRQHATVYRLAVEGALEGDREKVHRAVKHDPLTAAACTLDEIHEMTEELIEANETYLPELN' A
#
# COMPACT_ATOMS: atom_id res chain seq x y z
N GLY A 1 31.33 0.17 11.73
CA GLY A 1 30.68 0.73 10.54
C GLY A 1 29.44 1.46 10.98
N THR A 2 29.22 2.70 10.52
CA THR A 2 28.19 3.63 11.04
C THR A 2 26.84 3.57 10.33
N GLY A 3 26.59 2.57 9.49
CA GLY A 3 25.31 2.41 8.79
C GLY A 3 25.13 3.40 7.63
N VAL A 4 23.88 3.63 7.24
CA VAL A 4 23.50 4.54 6.14
C VAL A 4 23.63 6.00 6.59
N THR A 5 24.30 6.82 5.78
CA THR A 5 24.40 8.27 5.98
C THR A 5 23.69 9.00 4.84
N PRO A 6 22.40 9.34 4.99
CA PRO A 6 21.63 9.99 3.93
C PRO A 6 22.16 11.39 3.63
N CYS A 7 22.02 11.81 2.37
CA CYS A 7 22.30 13.17 1.92
C CYS A 7 20.99 13.88 1.52
N SER A 8 20.97 15.21 1.65
CA SER A 8 19.79 15.99 1.25
C SER A 8 19.66 16.02 -0.28
N VAL A 9 18.44 15.77 -0.76
CA VAL A 9 18.05 15.90 -2.18
C VAL A 9 17.30 17.20 -2.47
N GLY A 10 17.00 18.00 -1.44
CA GLY A 10 16.16 19.19 -1.54
C GLY A 10 14.67 18.87 -1.75
N ASP A 11 13.88 19.89 -2.05
CA ASP A 11 12.46 19.73 -2.36
C ASP A 11 12.27 19.21 -3.79
N LEU A 12 11.43 18.19 -3.94
CA LEU A 12 11.02 17.73 -5.27
C LEU A 12 10.11 18.78 -5.92
N PRO A 13 10.28 19.06 -7.23
CA PRO A 13 9.33 19.89 -7.97
C PRO A 13 7.90 19.36 -7.85
N THR A 14 6.92 20.26 -7.70
CA THR A 14 5.51 19.89 -7.49
C THR A 14 4.97 18.94 -8.56
N SER A 15 5.43 19.10 -9.81
CA SER A 15 5.05 18.25 -10.94
C SER A 15 5.41 16.77 -10.78
N VAL A 16 6.52 16.46 -10.08
CA VAL A 16 6.99 15.09 -9.87
C VAL A 16 6.71 14.57 -8.46
N ALA A 17 6.51 15.47 -7.48
CA ALA A 17 6.30 15.09 -6.09
C ALA A 17 4.98 14.31 -5.85
N ALA A 18 3.97 14.50 -6.71
CA ALA A 18 2.69 13.78 -6.59
C ALA A 18 2.84 12.27 -6.77
N PHE A 19 3.71 11.83 -7.68
CA PHE A 19 3.92 10.42 -8.01
C PHE A 19 4.41 9.58 -6.80
N PRO A 20 5.56 9.87 -6.16
CA PRO A 20 6.02 9.09 -5.02
C PRO A 20 5.08 9.21 -3.81
N ARG A 21 4.38 10.33 -3.64
CA ARG A 21 3.39 10.50 -2.56
C ARG A 21 2.20 9.55 -2.70
N GLN A 22 1.73 9.33 -3.94
CA GLN A 22 0.66 8.37 -4.20
C GLN A 22 1.09 6.95 -3.79
N HIS A 23 2.26 6.50 -4.25
CA HIS A 23 2.80 5.18 -3.88
C HIS A 23 3.07 5.05 -2.37
N ALA A 24 3.66 6.06 -1.74
CA ALA A 24 3.91 6.06 -0.29
C ALA A 24 2.61 5.94 0.52
N THR A 25 1.51 6.51 0.02
CA THR A 25 0.19 6.41 0.67
C THR A 25 -0.34 4.99 0.64
N VAL A 26 -0.18 4.27 -0.48
CA VAL A 26 -0.56 2.85 -0.61
C VAL A 26 0.20 2.00 0.43
N TYR A 27 1.53 2.12 0.48
CA TYR A 27 2.33 1.34 1.43
C TYR A 27 2.02 1.69 2.88
N ARG A 28 1.80 2.98 3.18
CA ARG A 28 1.43 3.40 4.52
C ARG A 28 0.09 2.79 4.96
N LEU A 29 -0.93 2.80 4.10
CA LEU A 29 -2.23 2.18 4.40
C LEU A 29 -2.11 0.66 4.60
N ALA A 30 -1.31 -0.02 3.78
CA ALA A 30 -1.09 -1.46 3.92
C ALA A 30 -0.39 -1.79 5.25
N VAL A 31 0.64 -1.03 5.63
CA VAL A 31 1.34 -1.20 6.91
C VAL A 31 0.45 -0.87 8.09
N GLU A 32 -0.30 0.25 8.04
CA GLU A 32 -1.26 0.63 9.08
C GLU A 32 -2.34 -0.46 9.24
N GLY A 33 -2.89 -0.98 8.14
CA GLY A 33 -3.87 -2.07 8.16
C GLY A 33 -3.33 -3.35 8.80
N ALA A 34 -2.09 -3.74 8.47
CA ALA A 34 -1.45 -4.90 9.06
C ALA A 34 -1.13 -4.73 10.56
N LEU A 35 -0.68 -3.54 10.97
CA LEU A 35 -0.35 -3.27 12.38
C LEU A 35 -1.58 -3.16 13.26
N GLU A 36 -2.69 -2.64 12.72
CA GLU A 36 -3.93 -2.44 13.46
C GLU A 36 -4.92 -3.60 13.31
N GLY A 37 -4.64 -4.57 12.43
CA GLY A 37 -5.57 -5.64 12.10
C GLY A 37 -6.85 -5.11 11.42
N ASP A 38 -6.74 -4.05 10.62
CA ASP A 38 -7.87 -3.41 9.91
C ASP A 38 -7.87 -3.87 8.45
N ARG A 39 -8.75 -4.83 8.14
CA ARG A 39 -8.91 -5.39 6.79
C ARG A 39 -9.33 -4.33 5.78
N GLU A 40 -10.17 -3.38 6.18
CA GLU A 40 -10.65 -2.32 5.29
C GLU A 40 -9.53 -1.35 4.88
N LYS A 41 -8.54 -1.11 5.73
CA LYS A 41 -7.33 -0.36 5.36
C LYS A 41 -6.51 -1.08 4.29
N VAL A 42 -6.38 -2.41 4.40
CA VAL A 42 -5.71 -3.23 3.37
C VAL A 42 -6.46 -3.13 2.04
N HIS A 43 -7.78 -3.26 2.05
CA HIS A 43 -8.62 -3.05 0.85
C HIS A 43 -8.45 -1.66 0.25
N ARG A 44 -8.47 -0.61 1.08
CA ARG A 44 -8.25 0.76 0.63
C ARG A 44 -6.87 0.94 0.02
N ALA A 45 -5.84 0.31 0.58
CA ALA A 45 -4.49 0.34 0.02
C ALA A 45 -4.47 -0.23 -1.41
N VAL A 46 -5.01 -1.43 -1.60
CA VAL A 46 -5.03 -2.10 -2.92
C VAL A 46 -5.88 -1.32 -3.94
N LYS A 47 -7.02 -0.76 -3.52
CA LYS A 47 -7.85 0.13 -4.37
C LYS A 47 -7.14 1.41 -4.80
N HIS A 48 -6.18 1.90 -4.00
CA HIS A 48 -5.39 3.10 -4.32
C HIS A 48 -4.14 2.82 -5.17
N ASP A 49 -3.77 1.55 -5.37
CA ASP A 49 -2.65 1.20 -6.22
C ASP A 49 -2.96 1.55 -7.70
N PRO A 50 -2.13 2.38 -8.36
CA PRO A 50 -2.42 2.85 -9.72
C PRO A 50 -2.40 1.74 -10.77
N LEU A 51 -1.63 0.66 -10.57
CA LEU A 51 -1.61 -0.46 -11.50
C LEU A 51 -2.89 -1.27 -11.34
N THR A 52 -3.27 -1.58 -10.10
CA THR A 52 -4.50 -2.31 -9.80
C THR A 52 -5.74 -1.56 -10.27
N ALA A 53 -5.84 -0.25 -9.99
CA ALA A 53 -6.96 0.58 -10.43
C ALA A 53 -7.04 0.76 -11.96
N ALA A 54 -5.93 0.58 -12.68
CA ALA A 54 -5.92 0.64 -14.15
C ALA A 54 -6.33 -0.70 -14.80
N ALA A 55 -6.15 -1.82 -14.10
CA ALA A 55 -6.40 -3.15 -14.63
C ALA A 55 -7.76 -3.74 -14.23
N CYS A 56 -8.32 -3.31 -13.10
CA CYS A 56 -9.48 -3.94 -12.48
C CYS A 56 -10.54 -2.90 -12.06
N THR A 57 -11.80 -3.32 -12.06
CA THR A 57 -12.92 -2.61 -11.43
C THR A 57 -12.85 -2.71 -9.91
N LEU A 58 -13.57 -1.86 -9.18
CA LEU A 58 -13.54 -1.87 -7.71
C LEU A 58 -14.00 -3.20 -7.09
N ASP A 59 -14.92 -3.90 -7.75
CA ASP A 59 -15.43 -5.19 -7.30
C ASP A 59 -14.37 -6.30 -7.54
N GLU A 60 -13.75 -6.34 -8.72
CA GLU A 60 -12.63 -7.25 -9.02
C GLU A 60 -11.45 -7.03 -8.06
N ILE A 61 -11.16 -5.77 -7.70
CA ILE A 61 -10.11 -5.45 -6.73
C ILE A 61 -10.46 -6.01 -5.35
N HIS A 62 -11.72 -5.90 -4.95
CA HIS A 62 -12.17 -6.41 -3.67
C HIS A 62 -12.02 -7.94 -3.62
N GLU A 63 -12.54 -8.65 -4.62
CA GLU A 63 -12.44 -10.10 -4.74
C GLU A 63 -10.98 -10.57 -4.78
N MET A 64 -10.15 -9.97 -5.62
CA MET A 64 -8.72 -10.27 -5.68
C MET A 64 -8.01 -10.05 -4.34
N THR A 65 -8.37 -8.99 -3.61
CA THR A 65 -7.77 -8.71 -2.30
C THR A 65 -8.19 -9.74 -1.25
N GLU A 66 -9.44 -10.19 -1.27
CA GLU A 66 -9.93 -11.26 -0.40
C GLU A 66 -9.20 -12.58 -0.67
N GLU A 67 -9.07 -12.97 -1.94
CA GLU A 67 -8.33 -14.16 -2.36
C GLU A 67 -6.86 -14.10 -1.93
N LEU A 68 -6.21 -12.94 -2.06
CA LEU A 68 -4.84 -12.75 -1.60
C LEU A 68 -4.70 -12.85 -0.08
N ILE A 69 -5.67 -12.33 0.69
CA ILE A 69 -5.66 -12.43 2.15
C ILE A 69 -5.83 -13.89 2.57
N GLU A 70 -6.81 -14.60 1.99
CA GLU A 70 -7.06 -16.02 2.27
C GLU A 70 -5.83 -16.88 1.93
N ALA A 71 -5.27 -16.70 0.73
CA ALA A 71 -4.10 -17.46 0.28
C ALA A 71 -2.84 -17.22 1.14
N ASN A 72 -2.77 -16.09 1.85
CA ASN A 72 -1.62 -15.70 2.66
C ASN A 72 -1.94 -15.66 4.17
N GLU A 73 -3.07 -16.19 4.62
CA GLU A 73 -3.53 -16.11 6.02
C GLU A 73 -2.45 -16.54 7.02
N THR A 74 -1.69 -17.61 6.72
CA THR A 74 -0.62 -18.12 7.60
C THR A 74 0.57 -17.14 7.76
N TYR A 75 0.72 -16.19 6.84
CA TYR A 75 1.81 -15.21 6.83
C TYR A 75 1.36 -13.80 7.26
N LEU A 76 0.05 -13.57 7.36
CA LEU A 76 -0.53 -12.29 7.72
C LEU A 76 -0.91 -12.24 9.21
N PRO A 77 -0.92 -11.04 9.82
CA PRO A 77 -1.58 -10.86 11.11
C PRO A 77 -3.10 -11.11 10.96
N GLU A 78 -3.77 -11.41 12.08
CA GLU A 78 -5.24 -11.47 12.09
C GLU A 78 -5.82 -10.10 11.67
N LEU A 79 -6.63 -10.10 10.62
CA LEU A 79 -7.34 -8.93 10.11
C LEU A 79 -8.82 -9.04 10.48
N ASN A 80 -9.34 -8.04 11.19
CA ASN A 80 -10.75 -7.94 11.59
C ASN A 80 -11.63 -7.33 10.50
#